data_AF-A0A015IUN7-F1
#
_entry.id   AF-A0A015IUN7-F1
#
_cell.length_a   1.000
_cell.length_b   1.000
_cell.length_c   1.000
_cell.angle_alpha   90.00
_cell.angle_beta   90.00
_cell.angle_gamma   90.00
#
_symmetry.space_group_name_H-M   'P 1'
#
loop_
_entity.id
_entity.type
_entity.pdbx_description
1 polymer ?
#
loop_
_entity_poly.entity_id
_entity_poly.type
_entity_poly.pdbx_seq_one_letter_code
_entity_poly.pdbx_strand_id
1 'polypeptide(L)'
;MNHTFSFANKINNNDNKSKSSLAVIAREDEENIILEKIMDKKIMFLYLKSESEPDWKFLKDKLKLEYGCTETLGKANKRAFTIVSCEMNEIIDGYENNIIQIDLEENKIIKNDFLLIADIDIPNFTKLGVSIKSSDIKNSNIITSLTYNIIEYKKVSLKFKLEPTTEFIKAVKDVIDSKDPRKFKDVINDFGQFIPKEVVLGSGKAYFIARENSEDYAGEYTKNIGY
;
A
#
# COMPACT_ATOMS: atom_id res chain seq x y z
N MET A 1 -11.87 2.76 -2.20
CA MET A 1 -12.83 3.84 -2.57
C MET A 1 -12.03 4.93 -3.26
N ASN A 2 -12.48 5.44 -4.40
CA ASN A 2 -11.70 6.43 -5.16
C ASN A 2 -11.67 7.75 -4.38
N HIS A 3 -10.48 8.20 -3.94
CA HIS A 3 -10.30 9.42 -3.14
C HIS A 3 -10.64 10.72 -3.89
N THR A 4 -10.93 10.61 -5.19
CA THR A 4 -11.41 11.70 -6.06
C THR A 4 -12.91 11.94 -5.94
N PHE A 5 -13.67 11.06 -5.27
CA PHE A 5 -15.12 11.22 -5.10
C PHE A 5 -15.49 11.30 -3.62
N SER A 6 -16.28 12.31 -3.26
CA SER A 6 -16.85 12.48 -1.91
C SER A 6 -18.32 12.13 -1.94
N PHE A 7 -18.82 11.41 -0.93
CA PHE A 7 -20.26 11.19 -0.79
C PHE A 7 -20.95 12.52 -0.57
N ALA A 8 -22.17 12.65 -1.08
CA ALA A 8 -22.95 13.86 -0.94
C ALA A 8 -24.41 13.55 -0.64
N ASN A 9 -25.05 14.42 0.14
CA ASN A 9 -26.48 14.41 0.36
C ASN A 9 -27.16 15.35 -0.63
N LYS A 10 -28.23 14.89 -1.25
CA LYS A 10 -29.09 15.73 -2.07
C LYS A 10 -29.89 16.68 -1.18
N ILE A 11 -29.74 17.98 -1.43
CA ILE A 11 -30.54 19.01 -0.79
C ILE A 11 -31.76 19.26 -1.69
N ASN A 12 -32.95 18.98 -1.18
CA ASN A 12 -34.19 19.36 -1.87
C ASN A 12 -34.49 20.83 -1.53
N ASN A 13 -34.28 21.73 -2.49
CA ASN A 13 -34.78 23.09 -2.40
C ASN A 13 -36.26 23.11 -2.80
N ASN A 14 -37.13 23.70 -1.98
CA ASN A 14 -38.57 23.83 -2.23
C ASN A 14 -38.91 24.86 -3.33
N ASP A 15 -37.92 25.55 -3.89
CA ASP A 15 -38.12 26.52 -4.96
C ASP A 15 -37.97 25.87 -6.33
N ASN A 16 -39.07 25.85 -7.09
CA ASN A 16 -39.27 25.23 -8.41
C ASN A 16 -38.36 25.74 -9.57
N LYS A 17 -37.21 26.37 -9.28
CA LYS A 17 -36.29 26.91 -10.29
C LYS A 17 -34.79 26.70 -10.04
N SER A 18 -34.39 26.00 -8.97
CA SER A 18 -32.97 25.82 -8.64
C SER A 18 -32.48 24.40 -8.92
N LYS A 19 -31.34 24.26 -9.62
CA LYS A 19 -30.58 23.01 -9.76
C LYS A 19 -30.50 22.31 -8.40
N SER A 20 -30.77 21.00 -8.34
CA SER A 20 -30.57 20.21 -7.12
C SER A 20 -29.13 20.37 -6.62
N SER A 21 -28.96 20.99 -5.44
CA SER A 21 -27.66 21.18 -4.82
C SER A 21 -27.25 19.93 -4.03
N LEU A 22 -25.96 19.61 -4.06
CA LEU A 22 -25.37 18.51 -3.30
C LEU A 22 -24.54 19.08 -2.14
N ALA A 23 -24.82 18.63 -0.91
CA ALA A 23 -23.97 18.86 0.25
C ALA A 23 -22.93 17.74 0.35
N VAL A 24 -21.64 18.07 0.26
CA VAL A 24 -20.56 17.11 0.45
C VAL A 24 -20.53 16.65 1.91
N ILE A 25 -20.37 15.36 2.12
CA ILE A 25 -20.16 14.76 3.43
C ILE A 25 -18.67 14.87 3.75
N ALA A 26 -18.32 15.31 4.96
CA ALA A 26 -16.93 15.42 5.37
C ALA A 26 -16.28 14.03 5.39
N ARG A 27 -14.99 13.94 4.99
CA ARG A 27 -14.26 12.66 4.87
C ARG A 27 -14.19 11.88 6.17
N GLU A 28 -14.07 12.57 7.29
CA GLU A 28 -14.10 12.01 8.64
C GLU A 28 -15.46 11.39 9.02
N ASP A 29 -16.55 11.89 8.44
CA ASP A 29 -17.89 11.36 8.68
C ASP A 29 -18.22 10.17 7.78
N GLU A 30 -17.56 10.02 6.62
CA GLU A 30 -17.80 8.92 5.67
C GLU A 30 -17.57 7.53 6.30
N GLU A 31 -16.66 7.41 7.27
CA GLU A 31 -16.36 6.14 7.94
C GLU A 31 -17.44 5.71 8.94
N ASN A 32 -18.15 6.68 9.51
CA ASN A 32 -19.15 6.46 10.56
C ASN A 32 -20.59 6.49 10.02
N ILE A 33 -20.78 6.92 8.76
CA ILE A 33 -22.10 7.05 8.18
C ILE A 33 -22.58 5.72 7.59
N ILE A 34 -23.77 5.29 8.00
CA ILE A 34 -24.39 4.10 7.43
C ILE A 34 -24.94 4.42 6.04
N LEU A 35 -24.81 3.46 5.11
CA LEU A 35 -25.26 3.60 3.72
C LEU A 35 -26.73 4.06 3.62
N GLU A 36 -27.58 3.57 4.50
CA GLU A 36 -29.01 3.92 4.54
C GLU A 36 -29.26 5.43 4.73
N LYS A 37 -28.36 6.15 5.41
CA LYS A 37 -28.48 7.60 5.67
C LYS A 37 -28.13 8.45 4.46
N ILE A 38 -27.31 7.94 3.55
CA ILE A 38 -26.75 8.71 2.41
C ILE A 38 -27.35 8.28 1.06
N MET A 39 -28.10 7.17 1.05
CA MET A 39 -28.77 6.67 -0.13
C MET A 39 -30.16 7.31 -0.29
N ASP A 40 -30.47 7.80 -1.49
CA ASP A 40 -31.83 8.17 -1.84
C ASP A 40 -32.67 6.90 -1.93
N LYS A 41 -33.49 6.65 -0.92
CA LYS A 41 -34.29 5.43 -0.80
C LYS A 41 -35.32 5.26 -1.91
N LYS A 42 -35.73 6.35 -2.59
CA LYS A 42 -36.77 6.30 -3.62
C LYS A 42 -36.25 5.73 -4.93
N ILE A 43 -35.02 6.07 -5.28
CA ILE A 43 -34.37 5.66 -6.53
C ILE A 43 -33.17 4.73 -6.30
N MET A 44 -32.82 4.45 -5.03
CA MET A 44 -31.67 3.68 -4.59
C MET A 44 -30.34 4.19 -5.15
N PHE A 45 -30.19 5.53 -5.21
CA PHE A 45 -28.98 6.17 -5.74
C PHE A 45 -28.10 6.74 -4.64
N LEU A 46 -26.81 6.72 -4.90
CA LEU A 46 -25.79 7.38 -4.10
C LEU A 46 -25.26 8.57 -4.88
N TYR A 47 -25.22 9.74 -4.23
CA TYR A 47 -24.68 10.93 -4.87
C TYR A 47 -23.20 11.06 -4.51
N LEU A 48 -22.40 11.25 -5.55
CA LEU A 48 -20.96 11.49 -5.45
C LEU A 48 -20.67 12.86 -6.05
N LYS A 49 -19.82 13.63 -5.36
CA LYS A 49 -19.21 14.82 -5.93
C LYS A 49 -17.79 14.45 -6.35
N SER A 50 -17.46 14.65 -7.62
CA SER A 50 -16.09 14.60 -8.08
C SER A 50 -15.34 15.83 -7.59
N GLU A 51 -14.26 15.62 -6.87
CA GLU A 51 -13.25 16.65 -6.64
C GLU A 51 -12.22 16.51 -7.77
N SER A 52 -11.74 17.64 -8.31
CA SER A 52 -10.80 17.62 -9.44
C SER A 52 -9.44 17.03 -9.06
N GLU A 53 -9.08 17.09 -7.79
CA GLU A 53 -7.81 16.60 -7.25
C GLU A 53 -8.08 15.86 -5.94
N PRO A 54 -7.55 14.64 -5.74
CA PRO A 54 -7.59 13.99 -4.45
C PRO A 54 -7.00 14.87 -3.34
N ASP A 55 -7.59 14.86 -2.15
CA ASP A 55 -7.02 15.57 -1.00
C ASP A 55 -5.78 14.82 -0.49
N TRP A 56 -4.62 15.19 -1.01
CA TRP A 56 -3.35 14.58 -0.61
C TRP A 56 -3.01 14.86 0.85
N LYS A 57 -3.55 15.92 1.48
CA LYS A 57 -3.33 16.19 2.91
C LYS A 57 -4.11 15.19 3.77
N PHE A 58 -5.36 14.93 3.41
CA PHE A 58 -6.13 13.84 4.03
C PHE A 58 -5.41 12.50 3.87
N LEU A 59 -4.90 12.19 2.67
CA LEU A 59 -4.16 10.95 2.40
C LEU A 59 -2.85 10.86 3.17
N LYS A 60 -2.13 11.99 3.30
CA LYS A 60 -0.91 12.09 4.09
C LYS A 60 -1.14 11.64 5.53
N ASP A 61 -2.19 12.13 6.16
CA ASP A 61 -2.49 11.83 7.56
C ASP A 61 -3.02 10.40 7.69
N LYS A 62 -3.96 10.00 6.82
CA LYS A 62 -4.55 8.65 6.82
C LYS A 62 -3.53 7.54 6.60
N LEU A 63 -2.60 7.72 5.66
CA LEU A 63 -1.59 6.72 5.30
C LEU A 63 -0.24 6.92 6.01
N LYS A 64 -0.13 7.91 6.90
CA LYS A 64 1.11 8.26 7.60
C LYS A 64 2.29 8.39 6.62
N LEU A 65 2.14 9.21 5.58
CA LEU A 65 3.12 9.31 4.49
C LEU A 65 4.43 10.00 4.90
N GLU A 66 4.40 10.75 5.99
CA GLU A 66 5.56 11.42 6.59
C GLU A 66 6.42 10.52 7.48
N TYR A 67 5.94 9.31 7.75
CA TYR A 67 6.62 8.30 8.57
C TYR A 67 7.41 7.37 7.67
N GLY A 68 8.64 7.06 8.08
CA GLY A 68 9.43 6.03 7.40
C GLY A 68 8.79 4.66 7.55
N CYS A 69 9.29 3.72 6.77
CA CYS A 69 8.88 2.33 6.76
C CYS A 69 9.98 1.43 7.35
N THR A 70 9.59 0.37 8.04
CA THR A 70 10.48 -0.66 8.58
C THR A 70 10.89 -1.67 7.49
N GLU A 71 11.82 -2.56 7.81
CA GLU A 71 12.22 -3.69 6.94
C GLU A 71 11.04 -4.60 6.55
N THR A 72 9.98 -4.63 7.35
CA THR A 72 8.74 -5.38 7.10
C THR A 72 7.64 -4.50 6.49
N LEU A 73 8.00 -3.32 5.94
CA LEU A 73 7.08 -2.37 5.31
C LEU A 73 6.02 -1.76 6.24
N GLY A 74 6.14 -2.00 7.55
CA GLY A 74 5.33 -1.34 8.58
C GLY A 74 5.72 0.13 8.74
N LYS A 75 4.83 0.94 9.34
CA LYS A 75 5.12 2.34 9.62
C LYS A 75 5.99 2.48 10.87
N ALA A 76 6.96 3.39 10.81
CA ALA A 76 7.81 3.73 11.93
C ALA A 76 7.04 4.45 13.06
N ASN A 77 7.67 4.50 14.24
CA ASN A 77 7.05 5.08 15.43
C ASN A 77 7.02 6.62 15.38
N LYS A 78 8.03 7.22 14.77
CA LYS A 78 8.22 8.67 14.68
C LYS A 78 8.27 9.15 13.25
N ARG A 79 7.91 10.42 13.08
CA ARG A 79 7.92 11.11 11.80
C ARG A 79 9.34 11.52 11.42
N ALA A 80 9.83 11.01 10.30
CA ALA A 80 11.19 11.28 9.82
C ALA A 80 11.26 12.54 8.93
N PHE A 81 10.20 12.79 8.14
CA PHE A 81 10.17 13.89 7.17
C PHE A 81 8.83 14.64 7.22
N THR A 82 8.79 15.82 6.63
CA THR A 82 7.57 16.60 6.37
C THR A 82 7.41 16.78 4.87
N ILE A 83 6.19 16.58 4.35
CA ILE A 83 5.89 16.83 2.94
C ILE A 83 5.69 18.33 2.75
N VAL A 84 6.63 18.97 2.05
CA VAL A 84 6.56 20.42 1.78
C VAL A 84 5.73 20.73 0.53
N SER A 85 5.72 19.82 -0.43
CA SER A 85 4.86 19.89 -1.61
C SER A 85 4.57 18.50 -2.15
N CYS A 86 3.40 18.33 -2.75
CA CYS A 86 3.00 17.12 -3.46
C CYS A 86 2.69 17.49 -4.91
N GLU A 87 3.37 16.84 -5.85
CA GLU A 87 2.98 16.83 -7.25
C GLU A 87 2.02 15.65 -7.46
N MET A 88 0.91 15.90 -8.14
CA MET A 88 -0.15 14.93 -8.31
C MET A 88 -0.42 14.74 -9.80
N ASN A 89 -0.17 13.52 -10.29
CA ASN A 89 -0.24 13.20 -11.71
C ASN A 89 -1.31 12.14 -11.94
N GLU A 90 -2.31 12.48 -12.75
CA GLU A 90 -3.34 11.52 -13.20
C GLU A 90 -2.71 10.48 -14.14
N ILE A 91 -3.14 9.23 -13.97
CA ILE A 91 -2.72 8.10 -14.79
C ILE A 91 -3.92 7.69 -15.65
N ILE A 92 -3.85 8.01 -16.94
CA ILE A 92 -4.97 7.87 -17.90
C ILE A 92 -5.20 6.39 -18.27
N ASP A 93 -4.13 5.61 -18.43
CA ASP A 93 -4.17 4.17 -18.72
C ASP A 93 -3.30 3.42 -17.71
N GLY A 94 -3.84 3.26 -16.51
CA GLY A 94 -3.14 2.62 -15.39
C GLY A 94 -3.47 1.14 -15.23
N TYR A 95 -4.04 0.49 -16.24
CA TYR A 95 -4.30 -0.95 -16.20
C TYR A 95 -2.99 -1.72 -16.34
N GLU A 96 -2.71 -2.57 -15.38
CA GLU A 96 -1.55 -3.44 -15.40
C GLU A 96 -1.97 -4.87 -15.05
N ASN A 97 -1.41 -5.83 -15.78
CA ASN A 97 -1.63 -7.25 -15.57
C ASN A 97 -0.27 -7.94 -15.48
N ASN A 98 0.09 -8.34 -14.27
CA ASN A 98 1.38 -8.92 -13.94
C ASN A 98 1.22 -10.35 -13.43
N ILE A 99 2.12 -11.24 -13.85
CA ILE A 99 2.17 -12.61 -13.35
C ILE A 99 3.37 -12.73 -12.41
N ILE A 100 3.12 -13.14 -11.16
CA ILE A 100 4.17 -13.37 -10.15
C ILE A 100 4.08 -14.82 -9.68
N GLN A 101 5.21 -15.49 -9.58
CA GLN A 101 5.32 -16.83 -8.99
C GLN A 101 5.87 -16.71 -7.57
N ILE A 102 5.22 -17.35 -6.60
CA ILE A 102 5.53 -17.28 -5.17
C ILE A 102 5.53 -18.71 -4.61
N ASP A 103 6.48 -19.04 -3.74
CA ASP A 103 6.50 -20.36 -3.11
C ASP A 103 5.40 -20.49 -2.02
N LEU A 104 4.81 -21.68 -1.85
CA LEU A 104 3.64 -21.88 -0.97
C LEU A 104 3.91 -21.66 0.52
N GLU A 105 5.16 -21.79 0.95
CA GLU A 105 5.54 -21.49 2.33
C GLU A 105 5.58 -19.99 2.59
N GLU A 106 5.99 -19.24 1.57
CA GLU A 106 5.93 -17.79 1.51
C GLU A 106 4.46 -17.35 1.63
N ASN A 107 3.54 -17.99 0.90
CA ASN A 107 2.14 -17.58 0.78
C ASN A 107 1.37 -17.35 2.12
N LYS A 108 1.73 -18.04 3.22
CA LYS A 108 0.97 -17.94 4.49
C LYS A 108 1.10 -16.60 5.23
N ILE A 109 2.14 -15.82 4.95
CA ILE A 109 2.44 -14.54 5.64
C ILE A 109 2.17 -13.33 4.71
N ILE A 110 1.92 -13.60 3.43
CA ILE A 110 2.23 -12.71 2.30
C ILE A 110 1.08 -11.85 1.78
N LYS A 111 -0.15 -12.04 2.26
CA LYS A 111 -1.30 -11.41 1.58
C LYS A 111 -1.31 -9.88 1.64
N ASN A 112 -0.69 -9.28 2.66
CA ASN A 112 -0.63 -7.82 2.84
C ASN A 112 0.75 -7.20 2.54
N ASP A 113 1.86 -7.92 2.80
CA ASP A 113 3.21 -7.34 2.70
C ASP A 113 3.81 -7.45 1.28
N PHE A 114 3.42 -8.45 0.47
CA PHE A 114 3.87 -8.55 -0.93
C PHE A 114 3.36 -7.41 -1.82
N LEU A 115 2.26 -6.77 -1.42
CA LEU A 115 1.64 -5.64 -2.12
C LEU A 115 2.60 -4.47 -2.34
N LEU A 116 3.63 -4.36 -1.50
CA LEU A 116 4.66 -3.32 -1.56
C LEU A 116 6.02 -3.86 -2.03
N ILE A 117 6.35 -5.15 -1.82
CA ILE A 117 7.64 -5.75 -2.20
C ILE A 117 7.84 -5.78 -3.72
N ALA A 118 6.78 -6.04 -4.50
CA ALA A 118 6.86 -6.09 -5.96
C ALA A 118 7.28 -4.75 -6.61
N ASP A 119 7.04 -3.64 -5.90
CA ASP A 119 7.39 -2.29 -6.35
C ASP A 119 8.78 -1.84 -5.83
N ILE A 120 9.47 -2.69 -5.06
CA ILE A 120 10.79 -2.41 -4.48
C ILE A 120 11.90 -2.96 -5.39
N ASP A 121 12.90 -2.14 -5.65
CA ASP A 121 14.14 -2.54 -6.33
C ASP A 121 15.05 -3.37 -5.39
N ILE A 122 14.64 -4.61 -5.12
CA ILE A 122 15.33 -5.55 -4.24
C ILE A 122 16.85 -5.60 -4.50
N PRO A 123 17.34 -5.64 -5.76
CA PRO A 123 18.78 -5.60 -6.05
C PRO A 123 19.50 -4.36 -5.51
N ASN A 124 18.87 -3.19 -5.50
CA ASN A 124 19.49 -1.99 -4.96
C ASN A 124 19.38 -1.91 -3.42
N PHE A 125 18.30 -2.43 -2.83
CA PHE A 125 18.19 -2.52 -1.37
C PHE A 125 19.17 -3.53 -0.77
N THR A 126 19.36 -4.68 -1.42
CA THR A 126 20.36 -5.69 -0.99
C THR A 126 21.79 -5.14 -1.05
N LYS A 127 22.16 -4.37 -2.08
CA LYS A 127 23.46 -3.65 -2.14
C LYS A 127 23.65 -2.65 -1.01
N LEU A 128 22.56 -2.05 -0.51
CA LEU A 128 22.58 -1.10 0.61
C LEU A 128 22.56 -1.79 1.97
N GLY A 129 22.67 -3.13 2.01
CA GLY A 129 22.60 -3.91 3.26
C GLY A 129 21.21 -3.91 3.90
N VAL A 130 20.18 -3.54 3.14
CA VAL A 130 18.79 -3.60 3.58
C VAL A 130 18.26 -4.99 3.27
N SER A 131 18.23 -5.86 4.29
CA SER A 131 17.46 -7.10 4.21
C SER A 131 16.00 -6.77 4.42
N ILE A 132 15.23 -6.66 3.33
CA ILE A 132 13.78 -6.76 3.44
C ILE A 132 13.53 -8.19 3.89
N LYS A 133 12.95 -8.37 5.08
CA LYS A 133 12.58 -9.71 5.56
C LYS A 133 11.50 -10.25 4.62
N SER A 134 11.91 -10.96 3.57
CA SER A 134 11.16 -12.16 3.21
C SER A 134 11.25 -13.05 4.43
N SER A 135 10.10 -13.47 4.96
CA SER A 135 10.02 -14.22 6.20
C SER A 135 11.02 -15.38 6.19
N ASP A 136 11.75 -15.56 7.30
CA ASP A 136 12.66 -16.69 7.54
C ASP A 136 11.88 -18.01 7.45
N ILE A 137 11.72 -18.52 6.24
CA ILE A 137 11.07 -19.79 5.99
C ILE A 137 12.18 -20.82 5.88
N LYS A 138 12.18 -21.73 6.85
CA LYS A 138 13.08 -22.88 6.87
C LYS A 138 12.82 -23.70 5.62
N ASN A 139 13.78 -23.67 4.72
CA ASN A 139 13.94 -24.50 3.54
C ASN A 139 13.27 -25.88 3.71
N SER A 140 12.02 -25.95 3.29
CA SER A 140 11.19 -27.12 3.32
C SER A 140 11.23 -27.69 1.93
N ASN A 141 11.59 -28.96 1.80
CA ASN A 141 11.82 -29.62 0.51
C ASN A 141 10.54 -29.84 -0.32
N ILE A 142 9.53 -28.98 -0.19
CA ILE A 142 8.28 -29.04 -0.93
C ILE A 142 8.27 -27.87 -1.92
N ILE A 143 8.72 -28.13 -3.15
CA ILE A 143 8.63 -27.20 -4.28
C ILE A 143 7.17 -27.17 -4.75
N THR A 144 6.33 -26.46 -4.02
CA THR A 144 5.00 -26.11 -4.50
C THR A 144 4.97 -24.59 -4.62
N SER A 145 4.86 -24.10 -5.86
CA SER A 145 4.82 -22.67 -6.15
C SER A 145 3.44 -22.30 -6.68
N LEU A 146 2.93 -21.17 -6.23
CA LEU A 146 1.70 -20.57 -6.68
C LEU A 146 2.00 -19.47 -7.68
N THR A 147 1.34 -19.54 -8.83
CA THR A 147 1.35 -18.44 -9.78
C THR A 147 0.15 -17.54 -9.51
N TYR A 148 0.40 -16.26 -9.27
CA TYR A 148 -0.61 -15.22 -9.14
C TYR A 148 -0.65 -14.36 -10.40
N ASN A 149 -1.85 -14.13 -10.91
CA ASN A 149 -2.16 -13.04 -11.81
C ASN A 149 -2.65 -11.85 -10.97
N ILE A 150 -2.00 -10.72 -11.12
CA ILE A 150 -2.27 -9.47 -10.42
C ILE A 150 -2.80 -8.48 -11.44
N ILE A 151 -4.02 -8.03 -11.21
CA ILE A 151 -4.62 -6.94 -11.96
C ILE A 151 -4.60 -5.68 -11.09
N GLU A 152 -3.95 -4.64 -11.57
CA GLU A 152 -3.90 -3.34 -10.92
C GLU A 152 -4.53 -2.26 -11.81
N TYR A 153 -5.22 -1.32 -11.19
CA TYR A 153 -5.72 -0.11 -11.85
C TYR A 153 -5.19 1.12 -11.12
N LYS A 154 -4.06 1.63 -11.60
CA LYS A 154 -3.43 2.87 -11.15
C LYS A 154 -4.24 4.06 -11.66
N LYS A 155 -4.43 5.08 -10.82
CA LYS A 155 -5.24 6.27 -11.17
C LYS A 155 -4.50 7.57 -10.94
N VAL A 156 -3.68 7.65 -9.91
CA VAL A 156 -2.95 8.86 -9.58
C VAL A 156 -1.62 8.51 -8.93
N SER A 157 -0.57 9.24 -9.27
CA SER A 157 0.70 9.23 -8.56
C SER A 157 0.86 10.48 -7.71
N LEU A 158 1.30 10.29 -6.47
CA LEU A 158 1.66 11.33 -5.52
C LEU A 158 3.16 11.38 -5.38
N LYS A 159 3.81 12.41 -5.89
CA LYS A 159 5.25 12.60 -5.78
C LYS A 159 5.57 13.68 -4.77
N PHE A 160 6.35 13.33 -3.76
CA PHE A 160 6.60 14.17 -2.60
C PHE A 160 7.94 14.89 -2.70
N LYS A 161 7.92 16.18 -2.38
CA LYS A 161 9.10 16.89 -1.92
C LYS A 161 9.12 16.81 -0.39
N LEU A 162 10.21 16.25 0.15
CA LEU A 162 10.35 15.93 1.56
C LEU A 162 11.47 16.76 2.18
N GLU A 163 11.24 17.23 3.41
CA GLU A 163 12.28 17.83 4.25
C GLU A 163 12.38 17.08 5.58
N PRO A 164 13.59 16.77 6.08
CA PRO A 164 13.75 16.03 7.32
C PRO A 164 13.25 16.84 8.52
N THR A 165 12.63 16.17 9.49
CA THR A 165 12.19 16.83 10.72
C THR A 165 13.39 17.24 11.58
N THR A 166 13.24 18.29 12.38
CA THR A 166 14.27 18.71 13.35
C THR A 166 14.62 17.58 14.33
N GLU A 167 13.63 16.78 14.73
CA GLU A 167 13.83 15.61 15.59
C GLU A 167 14.69 14.55 14.92
N PHE A 168 14.42 14.21 13.66
CA PHE A 168 15.22 13.25 12.91
C PHE A 168 16.66 13.76 12.72
N ILE A 169 16.84 15.02 12.32
CA ILE A 169 18.17 15.63 12.15
C ILE A 169 18.94 15.57 13.47
N LYS A 170 18.30 15.88 14.60
CA LYS A 170 18.93 15.85 15.92
C LYS A 170 19.35 14.43 16.28
N ALA A 171 18.46 13.44 16.14
CA ALA A 171 18.76 12.04 16.45
C ALA A 171 19.96 11.53 15.64
N VAL A 172 20.05 11.87 14.35
CA VAL A 172 21.17 11.50 13.49
C VAL A 172 22.47 12.19 13.94
N LYS A 173 22.43 13.49 14.25
CA LYS A 173 23.60 14.24 14.74
C LYS A 173 24.12 13.68 16.07
N ASP A 174 23.23 13.39 17.01
CA ASP A 174 23.59 12.83 18.32
C ASP A 174 24.33 11.49 18.16
N VAL A 175 23.91 10.65 17.19
CA VAL A 175 24.61 9.40 16.87
C VAL A 175 25.99 9.65 16.27
N ILE A 176 26.10 10.58 15.30
CA ILE A 176 27.38 10.95 14.66
C ILE A 176 28.37 11.45 15.72
N ASP A 177 27.94 12.35 16.60
CA ASP A 177 28.76 12.93 17.66
C ASP A 177 29.20 11.89 18.69
N SER A 178 28.39 10.84 18.91
CA SER A 178 28.73 9.74 19.81
C SER A 178 29.85 8.82 19.29
N LYS A 179 30.18 8.89 17.98
CA LYS A 179 31.15 8.02 17.30
C LYS A 179 30.88 6.51 17.43
N ASP A 180 29.68 6.12 17.85
CA ASP A 180 29.26 4.73 17.96
C ASP A 180 28.21 4.40 16.88
N PRO A 181 28.61 3.80 15.75
CA PRO A 181 27.70 3.53 14.64
C PRO A 181 26.59 2.55 15.00
N ARG A 182 26.71 1.78 16.10
CA ARG A 182 25.67 0.84 16.53
C ARG A 182 24.37 1.53 16.93
N LYS A 183 24.44 2.80 17.32
CA LYS A 183 23.27 3.60 17.71
C LYS A 183 22.41 4.05 16.52
N PHE A 184 22.89 3.89 15.28
CA PHE A 184 22.01 4.08 14.11
C PHE A 184 20.84 3.09 14.09
N LYS A 185 20.99 1.92 14.73
CA LYS A 185 19.90 0.97 14.90
C LYS A 185 18.71 1.59 15.64
N ASP A 186 18.97 2.42 16.65
CA ASP A 186 17.92 3.10 17.41
C ASP A 186 17.21 4.15 16.56
N VAL A 187 17.95 4.89 15.73
CA VAL A 187 17.37 5.84 14.76
C VAL A 187 16.48 5.12 13.75
N ILE A 188 16.93 3.97 13.21
CA ILE A 188 16.14 3.18 12.26
C ILE A 188 14.86 2.63 12.93
N ASN A 189 14.95 2.17 14.18
CA ASN A 189 13.78 1.68 14.93
C ASN A 189 12.75 2.79 15.17
N ASP A 190 13.22 4.01 15.42
CA ASP A 190 12.34 5.16 15.70
C ASP A 190 11.72 5.74 14.43
N PHE A 191 12.53 5.95 13.39
CA PHE A 191 12.16 6.76 12.22
C PHE A 191 11.94 5.95 10.95
N GLY A 192 12.29 4.66 10.95
CA GLY A 192 12.21 3.77 9.80
C GLY A 192 13.53 3.69 9.01
N GLN A 193 13.60 2.72 8.11
CA GLN A 193 14.75 2.43 7.28
C GLN A 193 14.69 3.13 5.91
N PHE A 194 13.49 3.34 5.38
CA PHE A 194 13.27 4.04 4.10
C PHE A 194 12.00 4.89 4.16
N ILE A 195 11.85 5.82 3.22
CA ILE A 195 10.64 6.64 3.07
C ILE A 195 10.19 6.66 1.61
N PRO A 196 8.89 6.47 1.32
CA PRO A 196 8.39 6.61 -0.04
C PRO A 196 8.51 8.07 -0.50
N LYS A 197 9.12 8.28 -1.67
CA LYS A 197 9.12 9.58 -2.37
C LYS A 197 7.96 9.72 -3.35
N GLU A 198 7.37 8.60 -3.72
CA GLU A 198 6.24 8.52 -4.63
C GLU A 198 5.30 7.43 -4.13
N VAL A 199 4.00 7.68 -4.21
CA VAL A 199 2.95 6.70 -3.89
C VAL A 199 1.94 6.70 -5.02
N VAL A 200 1.69 5.52 -5.59
CA VAL A 200 0.66 5.33 -6.60
C VAL A 200 -0.62 4.85 -5.93
N LEU A 201 -1.75 5.49 -6.26
CA LEU A 201 -3.07 5.19 -5.75
C LEU A 201 -4.01 4.79 -6.90
N GLY A 202 -5.00 3.96 -6.58
CA GLY A 202 -5.86 3.33 -7.58
C GLY A 202 -7.09 2.64 -6.98
N SER A 203 -7.86 1.95 -7.83
CA SER A 203 -9.05 1.19 -7.41
C SER A 203 -8.75 -0.13 -6.69
N GLY A 204 -7.48 -0.39 -6.36
CA GLY A 204 -7.00 -1.60 -5.69
C GLY A 204 -6.30 -2.57 -6.64
N LYS A 205 -5.57 -3.52 -6.05
CA LYS A 205 -4.94 -4.66 -6.75
C LYS A 205 -5.83 -5.90 -6.54
N ALA A 206 -6.16 -6.63 -7.60
CA ALA A 206 -6.91 -7.87 -7.56
C ALA A 206 -5.98 -9.05 -7.86
N TYR A 207 -6.09 -10.12 -7.06
CA TYR A 207 -5.19 -11.27 -7.10
C TYR A 207 -5.97 -12.52 -7.46
N PHE A 208 -5.55 -13.19 -8.52
CA PHE A 208 -6.12 -14.43 -9.00
C PHE A 208 -5.04 -15.50 -8.98
N ILE A 209 -5.31 -16.64 -8.35
CA ILE A 209 -4.43 -17.80 -8.46
C ILE A 209 -4.57 -18.32 -9.89
N ALA A 210 -3.48 -18.26 -10.66
CA ALA A 210 -3.42 -18.70 -12.04
C ALA A 210 -3.05 -20.18 -12.18
N ARG A 211 -2.23 -20.72 -11.25
CA ARG A 211 -1.87 -22.15 -11.21
C ARG A 211 -1.31 -22.55 -9.83
N GLU A 212 -1.74 -23.70 -9.33
CA GLU A 212 -1.06 -24.46 -8.27
C GLU A 212 -0.12 -25.45 -8.97
N ASN A 213 1.19 -25.26 -8.86
CA ASN A 213 2.15 -26.24 -9.35
C ASN A 213 2.49 -27.19 -8.21
N SER A 214 2.01 -28.44 -8.28
CA SER A 214 2.52 -29.54 -7.46
C SER A 214 3.36 -30.48 -8.30
N GLU A 215 4.66 -30.59 -7.99
CA GLU A 215 5.47 -31.71 -8.47
C GLU A 215 5.05 -32.97 -7.68
N ASP A 216 4.16 -33.78 -8.27
CA ASP A 216 3.98 -35.15 -7.81
C ASP A 216 5.25 -35.92 -8.15
N TYR A 217 6.11 -36.16 -7.16
CA TYR A 217 7.12 -37.21 -7.27
C TYR A 217 6.39 -38.55 -7.35
N ALA A 218 6.09 -39.00 -8.57
CA ALA A 218 5.79 -40.39 -8.85
C ALA A 218 7.04 -41.21 -8.50
N GLY A 219 7.15 -41.61 -7.23
CA GLY A 219 8.19 -42.51 -6.77
C GLY A 219 8.09 -43.82 -7.53
N GLU A 220 9.05 -44.05 -8.42
CA GLU A 220 9.35 -45.37 -8.97
C GLU A 220 9.67 -46.32 -7.82
N TYR A 221 8.66 -47.00 -7.29
CA TYR A 221 8.87 -48.26 -6.59
C TYR A 221 8.79 -49.38 -7.61
N THR A 222 9.92 -49.64 -8.28
CA THR A 222 10.18 -50.94 -8.92
C THR A 222 10.20 -52.00 -7.82
N LYS A 223 9.08 -52.70 -7.66
CA LYS A 223 8.98 -53.87 -6.79
C LYS A 223 9.69 -55.03 -7.48
N ASN A 224 11.00 -55.14 -7.26
CA ASN A 224 11.72 -56.40 -7.46
C ASN A 224 11.17 -57.41 -6.45
N ILE A 225 10.41 -58.37 -6.94
CA ILE A 225 10.22 -59.66 -6.29
C ILE A 225 10.57 -60.70 -7.35
N GLY A 226 11.83 -61.15 -7.32
CA GLY A 226 12.24 -62.39 -7.96
C GLY A 226 12.00 -63.55 -7.00
N TYR A 227 11.53 -64.68 -7.53
CA TYR A 227 11.65 -65.97 -6.87
C TYR A 227 13.11 -66.43 -6.81
#